data_AF-A0A1H2YXX9-F1
#
_entry.id   AF-A0A1H2YXX9-F1
#
_cell.length_a   1.000
_cell.length_b   1.000
_cell.length_c   1.000
_cell.angle_alpha   90.00
_cell.angle_beta   90.00
_cell.angle_gamma   90.00
#
_symmetry.space_group_name_H-M   'P 1'
#
loop_
_entity.id
_entity.type
_entity.pdbx_description
1 polymer ?
#
loop_
_entity_poly.entity_id
_entity_poly.type
_entity_poly.pdbx_seq_one_letter_code
_entity_poly.pdbx_strand_id
1 'polypeptide(L)'
;MNEEIITCQNCNRKLVNMIDSCPNCNSMKKLIHLELDEILPDIFDTIAGKKENPNLNSKKKMLEKFYDGYDQSADGDLAYKKQIISREKDYYLEEVKNSQGIIIHYCEEPLSNHKNRGSAKFKHNN
;
A
#
# COMPACT_ATOMS: atom_id res chain seq x y z
N MET A 1 13.28 -22.46 -1.64
CA MET A 1 14.36 -23.16 -2.37
C MET A 1 13.67 -23.74 -3.59
N ASN A 2 13.92 -23.23 -4.80
CA ASN A 2 13.09 -23.60 -5.94
C ASN A 2 13.36 -25.06 -6.31
N GLU A 3 12.38 -25.94 -6.08
CA GLU A 3 12.44 -27.32 -6.54
C GLU A 3 11.81 -27.42 -7.93
N GLU A 4 12.63 -27.83 -8.90
CA GLU A 4 12.16 -28.17 -10.23
C GLU A 4 11.90 -29.68 -10.30
N ILE A 5 10.66 -30.07 -10.58
CA ILE A 5 10.27 -31.47 -10.76
C ILE A 5 9.85 -31.69 -12.22
N ILE A 6 10.64 -32.48 -12.94
CA ILE A 6 10.36 -32.85 -14.33
C ILE A 6 9.71 -34.23 -14.35
N THR A 7 8.56 -34.36 -15.02
CA THR A 7 7.85 -35.63 -15.22
C THR A 7 7.57 -35.87 -16.70
N CYS A 8 7.44 -37.14 -17.09
CA CYS A 8 6.97 -37.48 -18.44
C CYS A 8 5.45 -37.26 -18.54
N GLN A 9 4.98 -36.48 -19.51
CA GLN A 9 3.55 -36.18 -19.66
C GLN A 9 2.68 -37.42 -19.92
N ASN A 10 3.25 -38.47 -20.53
CA ASN A 10 2.47 -39.65 -20.93
C ASN A 10 2.41 -40.75 -19.86
N CYS A 11 3.40 -40.83 -18.96
CA CYS A 11 3.47 -41.91 -17.97
C CYS A 11 3.79 -41.42 -16.55
N ASN A 12 3.87 -40.10 -16.34
CA ASN A 12 4.12 -39.41 -15.08
C ASN A 12 5.40 -39.80 -14.34
N ARG A 13 6.30 -40.56 -14.99
CA ARG A 13 7.60 -40.92 -14.41
C ARG A 13 8.45 -39.67 -14.22
N LYS A 14 9.02 -39.50 -13.03
CA LYS A 14 10.02 -38.45 -12.75
C LYS A 14 11.27 -38.66 -13.61
N LEU A 15 11.72 -37.61 -14.28
CA LEU A 15 12.88 -37.62 -15.16
C LEU A 15 14.06 -36.93 -14.48
N VAL A 16 15.27 -37.40 -14.79
CA VAL A 16 16.53 -36.86 -14.23
C VAL A 16 17.04 -35.67 -15.05
N ASN A 17 16.69 -35.60 -16.34
CA ASN A 17 17.09 -34.53 -17.23
C ASN A 17 15.99 -34.21 -18.26
N MET A 18 16.14 -33.07 -18.94
CA MET A 18 15.21 -32.60 -19.98
C MET A 18 15.58 -33.02 -21.40
N ILE A 19 16.73 -33.64 -21.62
CA ILE A 19 17.24 -33.90 -22.97
C ILE A 19 16.69 -35.23 -23.49
N ASP A 20 16.77 -36.26 -22.66
CA ASP A 20 16.51 -37.63 -23.10
C ASP A 20 15.01 -37.92 -23.25
N SER A 21 14.69 -38.91 -24.08
CA SER A 21 13.35 -39.47 -24.15
C SER A 21 13.01 -40.19 -22.84
N CYS A 22 11.72 -40.29 -22.50
CA CYS A 22 11.33 -41.02 -21.30
C CYS A 22 11.75 -42.50 -21.43
N PRO A 23 12.54 -43.06 -20.50
CA PRO A 23 13.00 -44.45 -20.60
C PRO A 23 11.88 -45.49 -20.46
N ASN A 24 10.68 -45.08 -20.04
CA ASN A 24 9.54 -45.97 -19.88
C ASN A 24 8.64 -46.05 -21.13
N CYS A 25 8.35 -44.93 -21.77
CA CYS A 25 7.40 -44.86 -22.88
C CYS A 25 7.97 -44.21 -24.15
N ASN A 26 9.27 -43.90 -24.14
CA ASN A 26 10.02 -43.23 -25.22
C ASN A 26 9.43 -41.89 -25.70
N SER A 27 8.52 -41.30 -24.92
CA SER A 27 7.91 -40.01 -25.24
C SER A 27 8.90 -38.87 -25.01
N MET A 28 8.87 -37.89 -25.92
CA MET A 28 9.59 -36.61 -25.77
C MET A 28 8.79 -35.57 -24.98
N LYS A 29 7.51 -35.86 -24.68
CA LYS A 29 6.63 -34.93 -23.97
C LYS A 29 6.94 -34.93 -22.48
N LYS A 30 7.30 -33.76 -21.96
CA LYS A 30 7.68 -33.52 -20.58
C LYS A 30 6.77 -32.47 -19.95
N LEU A 31 6.57 -32.57 -18.66
CA LEU A 31 5.86 -31.59 -17.85
C LEU A 31 6.81 -31.14 -16.75
N ILE A 32 6.97 -29.82 -16.64
CA ILE A 32 7.89 -29.20 -15.67
C ILE A 32 7.00 -28.56 -14.61
N HIS A 33 7.13 -29.04 -13.38
CA HIS A 33 6.53 -28.40 -12.22
C HIS A 33 7.57 -27.48 -11.59
N LEU A 34 7.24 -26.19 -11.56
CA LEU A 34 8.00 -25.17 -10.87
C LEU A 34 7.22 -24.79 -9.62
N GLU A 35 7.80 -25.06 -8.46
CA GLU A 35 7.29 -24.52 -7.20
C GLU A 35 8.04 -23.23 -6.90
N LEU A 36 7.33 -22.11 -6.99
CA LEU A 36 7.85 -20.80 -6.68
C LEU A 36 7.44 -20.47 -5.24
N ASP A 37 8.41 -20.39 -4.35
CA ASP A 37 8.23 -19.78 -3.03
C ASP A 37 8.11 -18.25 -3.21
N GLU A 38 7.03 -17.78 -3.83
CA GLU A 38 6.73 -16.35 -3.84
C GLU A 38 6.18 -15.98 -2.47
N ILE A 39 7.07 -15.52 -1.58
CA ILE A 39 6.65 -14.60 -0.52
C ILE A 39 6.15 -13.36 -1.24
N LEU A 40 4.84 -13.24 -1.41
CA LEU A 40 4.25 -12.02 -1.93
C LEU A 40 4.70 -10.88 -1.01
N PRO A 41 5.26 -9.79 -1.57
CA PRO A 41 5.61 -8.63 -0.75
C PRO A 41 4.34 -8.10 -0.08
N ASP A 42 4.50 -7.53 1.11
CA ASP A 42 3.40 -6.83 1.77
C ASP A 42 2.85 -5.74 0.84
N ILE A 43 1.54 -5.78 0.59
CA ILE A 43 0.85 -4.80 -0.23
C ILE A 43 0.28 -3.73 0.71
N PHE A 44 0.69 -2.50 0.45
CA PHE A 44 0.25 -1.32 1.18
C PHE A 44 -0.66 -0.48 0.29
N ASP A 45 -1.75 0.04 0.86
CA ASP A 45 -2.71 0.88 0.15
C ASP A 45 -3.03 2.12 0.98
N THR A 46 -3.58 3.12 0.30
CA THR A 46 -4.05 4.37 0.86
C THR A 46 -5.35 4.79 0.21
N ILE A 47 -6.31 5.18 1.05
CA ILE A 47 -7.54 5.83 0.62
C ILE A 47 -7.53 7.30 1.05
N ALA A 48 -7.86 8.19 0.12
CA ALA A 48 -8.00 9.61 0.39
C ALA A 48 -9.25 10.17 -0.28
N GLY A 49 -9.89 11.14 0.37
CA GLY A 49 -11.09 11.75 -0.15
C GLY A 49 -11.34 13.13 0.40
N LYS A 50 -12.20 13.88 -0.30
CA LYS A 50 -12.66 15.19 0.13
C LYS A 50 -14.13 15.40 -0.24
N LYS A 51 -14.85 16.07 0.66
CA LYS A 51 -16.21 16.57 0.45
C LYS A 51 -16.13 18.07 0.21
N GLU A 52 -16.70 18.54 -0.90
CA GLU A 52 -16.71 19.96 -1.27
C GLU A 52 -18.14 20.47 -1.45
N ASN A 53 -18.39 21.73 -1.08
CA ASN A 53 -19.61 22.47 -1.43
C ASN A 53 -19.32 23.39 -2.62
N PRO A 54 -19.85 23.10 -3.82
CA PRO A 54 -19.56 23.88 -5.03
C PRO A 54 -20.04 25.33 -4.99
N ASN A 55 -20.99 25.65 -4.10
CA ASN A 55 -21.54 26.99 -3.97
C ASN A 55 -20.66 27.94 -3.12
N LEU A 56 -19.59 27.42 -2.50
CA LEU A 56 -18.66 28.21 -1.70
C LEU A 56 -17.38 28.54 -2.49
N ASN A 57 -16.76 29.67 -2.14
CA ASN A 57 -15.48 30.07 -2.73
C ASN A 57 -14.38 29.03 -2.47
N SER A 58 -13.35 29.02 -3.33
CA SER A 58 -12.27 28.01 -3.31
C SER A 58 -11.66 27.76 -1.92
N LYS A 59 -11.47 28.80 -1.11
CA LYS A 59 -10.93 28.68 0.24
C LYS A 59 -11.87 27.96 1.20
N LYS A 60 -13.19 28.18 1.10
CA LYS A 60 -14.23 27.60 1.98
C LYS A 60 -14.89 26.34 1.40
N LYS A 61 -14.62 26.02 0.13
CA LYS A 61 -15.25 24.93 -0.62
C LYS A 61 -15.09 23.56 0.03
N MET A 62 -13.91 23.24 0.56
CA MET A 62 -13.66 21.98 1.26
C MET A 62 -14.39 21.97 2.60
N LEU A 63 -15.29 21.00 2.78
CA LEU A 63 -16.02 20.76 4.03
C LEU A 63 -15.31 19.70 4.86
N GLU A 64 -14.93 18.61 4.22
CA GLU A 64 -14.23 17.49 4.86
C GLU A 64 -13.11 16.97 3.97
N LYS A 65 -12.04 16.48 4.60
CA LYS A 65 -10.95 15.76 3.95
C LYS A 65 -10.53 14.61 4.86
N PHE A 66 -10.28 13.46 4.28
CA PHE A 66 -9.69 12.33 4.99
C PHE A 66 -8.55 11.70 4.18
N TYR A 67 -7.67 11.04 4.91
CA TYR A 67 -6.58 10.24 4.42
C TYR A 67 -6.40 9.09 5.41
N ASP A 68 -6.33 7.85 4.92
CA ASP A 68 -6.14 6.66 5.76
C ASP A 68 -5.35 5.62 4.96
N GLY A 69 -4.19 5.21 5.46
CA GLY A 69 -3.38 4.17 4.84
C GLY A 69 -1.89 4.35 5.04
N TYR A 70 -1.12 3.59 4.28
CA TYR A 70 0.33 3.59 4.34
C TYR A 70 0.94 4.44 3.22
N ASP A 71 1.91 5.27 3.58
CA ASP A 71 2.68 6.09 2.66
C ASP A 71 4.17 6.01 2.97
N GLN A 72 4.98 6.34 1.99
CA GLN A 72 6.41 6.51 2.21
C GLN A 72 6.67 7.93 2.74
N SER A 73 7.37 8.01 3.88
CA SER A 73 7.85 9.27 4.43
C SER A 73 8.94 9.89 3.56
N ALA A 74 9.25 11.17 3.80
CA ALA A 74 10.32 11.86 3.08
C ALA A 74 11.71 11.21 3.26
N ASP A 75 11.92 10.51 4.38
CA ASP A 75 13.16 9.81 4.70
C ASP A 75 13.20 8.38 4.11
N GLY A 76 12.15 7.96 3.41
CA GLY A 76 12.04 6.65 2.74
C GLY A 76 11.38 5.57 3.59
N ASP A 77 11.11 5.83 4.88
CA ASP A 77 10.46 4.89 5.78
C ASP A 77 8.96 4.79 5.50
N LEU A 78 8.43 3.57 5.55
CA LEU A 78 6.99 3.33 5.48
C LEU A 78 6.31 3.76 6.78
N ALA A 79 5.26 4.57 6.67
CA ALA A 79 4.47 5.02 7.79
C ALA A 79 2.97 4.88 7.49
N TYR A 80 2.21 4.46 8.49
CA TYR A 80 0.75 4.57 8.43
C TYR A 80 0.35 5.98 8.83
N LYS A 81 -0.55 6.60 8.06
CA LYS A 81 -1.10 7.92 8.32
C LYS A 81 -2.62 7.89 8.27
N LYS A 82 -3.22 8.45 9.31
CA LYS A 82 -4.64 8.77 9.37
C LYS A 82 -4.82 10.26 9.62
N GLN A 83 -5.56 10.94 8.75
CA GLN A 83 -5.88 12.35 8.89
C GLN A 83 -7.36 12.56 8.62
N ILE A 84 -8.01 13.35 9.49
CA ILE A 84 -9.39 13.79 9.31
C ILE A 84 -9.43 15.30 9.54
N ILE A 85 -10.01 16.02 8.59
CA ILE A 85 -10.26 17.45 8.68
C ILE A 85 -11.75 17.64 8.40
N SER A 86 -12.49 18.21 9.35
CA SER A 86 -13.89 18.57 9.15
C SER A 86 -14.14 20.00 9.59
N ARG A 87 -14.51 20.86 8.63
CA ARG A 87 -14.93 22.24 8.91
C ARG A 87 -16.33 22.31 9.49
N GLU A 88 -17.20 21.36 9.12
CA GLU A 88 -18.57 21.29 9.64
C GLU A 88 -18.58 20.97 11.14
N LYS A 89 -17.64 20.12 11.59
CA LYS A 89 -17.53 19.69 12.99
C LYS A 89 -16.45 20.43 13.79
N ASP A 90 -15.79 21.42 13.19
CA ASP A 90 -14.60 22.08 13.73
C ASP A 90 -13.56 21.09 14.29
N TYR A 91 -13.22 20.06 13.51
CA TYR A 91 -12.45 18.91 13.98
C TYR A 91 -11.20 18.65 13.14
N TYR A 92 -10.09 18.38 13.82
CA TYR A 92 -8.83 17.94 13.24
C TYR A 92 -8.30 16.72 13.98
N LEU A 93 -7.92 15.70 13.22
CA LEU A 93 -7.15 14.55 13.69
C LEU A 93 -5.99 14.30 12.73
N GLU A 94 -4.82 14.06 13.28
CA GLU A 94 -3.68 13.47 12.59
C GLU A 94 -3.01 12.45 13.50
N GLU A 95 -2.90 11.22 13.01
CA GLU A 95 -2.24 10.10 13.66
C GLU A 95 -1.26 9.50 12.66
N VAL A 96 0.01 9.35 13.06
CA VAL A 96 1.06 8.74 12.25
C VAL A 96 1.73 7.64 13.06
N LYS A 97 1.86 6.45 12.47
CA LYS A 97 2.56 5.30 13.04
C LYS A 97 3.74 4.90 12.16
N ASN A 98 4.82 4.46 12.79
CA ASN A 98 5.93 3.84 12.06
C ASN A 98 5.54 2.45 11.53
N SER A 99 6.44 1.80 10.80
CA SER A 99 6.28 0.43 10.28
C SER A 99 6.04 -0.64 11.34
N GLN A 100 6.38 -0.37 12.61
CA GLN A 100 6.14 -1.25 13.75
C GLN A 100 4.77 -1.00 14.42
N GLY A 101 3.99 -0.04 13.92
CA GLY A 101 2.69 0.34 14.48
C GLY A 101 2.77 1.29 15.68
N ILE A 102 3.96 1.78 16.03
CA ILE A 102 4.16 2.73 17.14
C ILE A 102 3.75 4.13 16.66
N ILE A 103 2.89 4.80 17.44
CA ILE A 103 2.48 6.18 17.18
C ILE A 103 3.68 7.11 17.36
N ILE A 104 4.10 7.76 16.28
CA ILE A 104 5.19 8.74 16.26
C ILE A 104 4.69 10.19 16.21
N HIS A 105 3.42 10.40 15.87
CA HIS A 105 2.76 11.69 15.93
C HIS A 105 1.26 11.51 16.16
N TYR A 106 0.70 12.28 17.08
CA TYR A 106 -0.73 12.33 17.36
C TYR A 106 -1.16 13.75 17.68
N CYS A 107 -2.17 14.24 16.97
CA CYS A 107 -2.77 15.54 17.20
C CYS A 107 -4.28 15.43 16.97
N GLU A 108 -5.04 15.68 18.02
CA GLU A 108 -6.50 15.78 17.96
C GLU A 108 -6.91 17.08 18.64
N GLU A 109 -7.49 18.00 17.88
CA GLU A 109 -7.86 19.31 18.38
C GLU A 109 -8.97 19.92 17.51
N PRO A 110 -9.68 20.95 18.01
CA PRO A 110 -10.56 21.72 17.16
C PRO A 110 -9.82 22.32 15.96
N LEU A 111 -10.41 22.26 14.77
CA LEU A 111 -9.77 22.77 13.55
C LEU A 111 -9.49 24.28 13.64
N SER A 112 -10.33 25.01 14.36
CA SER A 112 -10.18 26.42 14.69
C SER A 112 -8.92 26.75 15.49
N ASN A 113 -8.41 25.78 16.26
CA ASN A 113 -7.16 25.85 17.02
C ASN A 113 -5.95 25.37 16.21
N HIS A 114 -6.19 24.59 15.14
CA HIS A 114 -5.17 24.10 14.22
C HIS A 114 -4.70 25.20 13.21
N LYS A 115 -4.20 26.32 13.74
CA LYS A 115 -3.66 27.46 12.97
C LYS A 115 -2.14 27.50 13.03
N ASN A 116 -1.49 28.09 12.02
CA ASN A 116 -0.04 28.28 11.97
C ASN A 116 0.78 26.97 12.09
N ARG A 117 0.21 25.83 11.68
CA ARG A 117 0.86 24.51 11.64
C ARG A 117 0.89 23.98 10.20
N GLY A 118 1.93 23.24 9.85
CA GLY A 118 2.08 22.61 8.52
C GLY A 118 1.82 23.55 7.34
N SER A 119 0.96 23.15 6.41
CA SER A 119 0.54 23.94 5.23
C SER A 119 -0.27 25.21 5.56
N ALA A 120 -0.65 25.40 6.84
CA ALA A 120 -1.23 26.64 7.34
C ALA A 120 -0.18 27.64 7.84
N LYS A 121 1.12 27.30 7.85
CA LYS A 121 2.21 28.27 8.08
C LYS A 121 2.38 29.17 6.85
N PHE A 122 1.77 30.35 6.92
CA PHE A 122 2.01 31.55 6.11
C PHE A 122 1.66 31.50 4.61
N LYS A 123 0.58 32.20 4.24
CA LYS A 123 0.57 33.00 3.01
C LYS A 123 0.92 34.43 3.42
N HIS A 124 2.16 34.85 3.21
CA HIS A 124 2.46 36.28 3.16
C HIS A 124 1.65 36.85 1.98
N ASN A 125 0.69 37.73 2.27
CA ASN A 125 0.11 38.59 1.24
C ASN A 125 1.18 39.64 0.91
N ASN A 126 1.87 39.46 -0.22
CA ASN A 126 2.42 40.59 -0.97
C ASN A 126 1.35 41.09 -1.94
#